data_AF-A0A937MY97-F1
#
_entry.id   AF-A0A937MY97-F1
#
_cell.length_a   1.000
_cell.length_b   1.000
_cell.length_c   1.000
_cell.angle_alpha   90.00
_cell.angle_beta   90.00
_cell.angle_gamma   90.00
#
_symmetry.space_group_name_H-M   'P 1'
#
loop_
_entity.id
_entity.type
_entity.pdbx_description
1 polymer ?
#
loop_
_entity_poly.entity_id
_entity_poly.type
_entity_poly.pdbx_seq_one_letter_code
_entity_poly.pdbx_strand_id
1 'polypeptide(L)'
;MSSDELNQDELNKEMLLEIFYNTKGNIDDINAAIDENLFGTRARSLTFFEKFVRARLLLNPKVLRLVDLDLTWFEAAYLSQYPGLENVEDLDLRKNQLGDEGLDALLSSDKLGNIRKLDLRNNQITRRGMGVLAGSEKLEKLESLDLRSNRLGKAWEDKLKSAVNFPKLSSLKIA
;
A
#
# COMPACT_ATOMS: atom_id res chain seq x y z
N MET A 1 11.27 19.19 32.32
CA MET A 1 10.27 19.45 31.27
C MET A 1 11.03 20.14 30.13
N SER A 2 11.68 19.37 29.25
CA SER A 2 12.23 19.90 28.00
C SER A 2 11.26 19.56 26.87
N SER A 3 11.08 20.55 26.01
CA SER A 3 10.13 20.65 24.90
C SER A 3 10.51 19.73 23.73
N ASP A 4 10.35 18.42 23.90
CA ASP A 4 10.63 17.38 22.90
C ASP A 4 9.34 16.74 22.35
N GLU A 5 8.38 17.56 21.91
CA GLU A 5 7.29 17.09 21.07
C GLU A 5 7.43 17.76 19.70
N LEU A 6 8.21 17.12 18.83
CA LEU A 6 8.24 17.42 17.40
C LEU A 6 6.82 17.23 16.85
N ASN A 7 6.33 18.31 16.25
CA ASN A 7 4.95 18.54 15.92
C ASN A 7 4.45 17.49 14.89
N GLN A 8 3.68 16.50 15.35
CA GLN A 8 3.02 15.53 14.48
C GLN A 8 2.01 16.17 13.50
N ASP A 9 1.78 17.49 13.61
CA ASP A 9 0.89 18.29 12.77
C ASP A 9 1.54 18.83 11.47
N GLU A 10 2.85 18.66 11.24
CA GLU A 10 3.53 19.22 10.05
C GLU A 10 3.40 18.37 8.77
N LEU A 11 2.97 17.11 8.91
CA LEU A 11 2.67 16.20 7.80
C LEU A 11 1.20 15.82 7.84
N ASN A 12 0.33 16.70 7.35
CA ASN A 12 -1.07 16.34 7.19
C ASN A 12 -1.30 15.56 5.88
N LYS A 13 -2.42 14.82 5.82
CA LYS A 13 -2.83 14.00 4.68
C LYS A 13 -2.88 14.80 3.37
N GLU A 14 -3.27 16.05 3.43
CA GLU A 14 -3.45 16.92 2.25
C GLU A 14 -2.10 17.27 1.64
N MET A 15 -1.11 17.63 2.46
CA MET A 15 0.26 17.91 2.00
C MET A 15 0.94 16.67 1.39
N LEU A 16 0.75 15.50 2.00
CA LEU A 16 1.32 14.25 1.45
C LEU A 16 0.69 13.85 0.12
N LEU A 17 -0.62 14.01 -0.02
CA LEU A 17 -1.30 13.78 -1.29
C LEU A 17 -0.86 14.80 -2.34
N GLU A 18 -0.69 16.06 -1.96
CA GLU A 18 -0.19 17.10 -2.87
C GLU A 18 1.22 16.79 -3.36
N ILE A 19 2.16 16.44 -2.47
CA ILE A 19 3.51 16.03 -2.84
C ILE A 19 3.47 14.81 -3.75
N PHE A 20 2.66 13.80 -3.42
CA PHE A 20 2.49 12.60 -4.22
C PHE A 20 2.00 12.92 -5.64
N TYR A 21 0.97 13.76 -5.80
CA TYR A 21 0.45 14.13 -7.12
C TYR A 21 1.42 15.02 -7.89
N ASN A 22 2.10 15.97 -7.24
CA ASN A 22 3.06 16.89 -7.86
C ASN A 22 4.31 16.17 -8.38
N THR A 23 4.77 15.16 -7.65
CA THR A 23 5.92 14.32 -8.02
C THR A 23 5.54 13.16 -8.93
N LYS A 24 4.25 13.02 -9.28
CA LYS A 24 3.69 11.89 -10.04
C LYS A 24 4.02 10.53 -9.41
N GLY A 25 4.17 10.48 -8.09
CA GLY A 25 4.56 9.26 -7.39
C GLY A 25 6.07 8.96 -7.39
N ASN A 26 6.97 9.78 -7.95
CA ASN A 26 8.39 9.43 -7.92
C ASN A 26 8.91 9.37 -6.47
N ILE A 27 9.35 8.19 -6.02
CA ILE A 27 9.76 7.94 -4.63
C ILE A 27 10.96 8.78 -4.21
N ASP A 28 11.92 9.01 -5.11
CA ASP A 28 13.11 9.79 -4.80
C ASP A 28 12.74 11.27 -4.66
N ASP A 29 11.84 11.76 -5.51
CA ASP A 29 11.34 13.14 -5.48
C ASP A 29 10.39 13.38 -4.29
N ILE A 30 9.54 12.40 -3.94
CA ILE A 30 8.67 12.43 -2.75
C ILE A 30 9.55 12.44 -1.50
N ASN A 31 10.56 11.57 -1.44
CA ASN A 31 11.46 11.54 -0.31
C ASN A 31 12.25 12.84 -0.19
N ALA A 32 12.77 13.37 -1.30
CA ALA A 32 13.47 14.66 -1.33
C ALA A 32 12.57 15.82 -0.88
N ALA A 33 11.33 15.90 -1.38
CA ALA A 33 10.39 16.96 -1.02
C ALA A 33 9.94 16.88 0.45
N ILE A 34 9.74 15.67 0.98
CA ILE A 34 9.41 15.48 2.40
C ILE A 34 10.64 15.76 3.28
N ASP A 35 11.86 15.41 2.83
CA ASP A 35 13.12 15.69 3.54
C ASP A 35 13.39 17.20 3.64
N GLU A 36 13.20 17.91 2.52
CA GLU A 36 13.32 19.37 2.44
C GLU A 36 12.33 20.08 3.36
N ASN A 37 11.09 19.61 3.42
CA ASN A 37 10.02 20.28 4.17
C ASN A 37 10.06 20.04 5.70
N LEU A 38 10.68 18.96 6.19
CA LEU A 38 10.50 18.55 7.59
C LEU A 38 11.77 18.35 8.41
N PHE A 39 12.87 17.93 7.77
CA PHE A 39 14.03 17.45 8.53
C PHE A 39 15.31 18.26 8.28
N GLY A 40 15.35 19.05 7.21
CA GLY A 40 16.61 19.63 6.76
C GLY A 40 17.67 18.52 6.59
N THR A 41 18.83 18.64 7.24
CA THR A 41 19.97 17.71 7.09
C THR A 41 19.94 16.44 7.98
N ARG A 42 18.83 16.10 8.65
CA ARG A 42 18.75 14.90 9.53
C ARG A 42 17.93 13.76 8.89
N ALA A 43 18.51 12.55 8.82
CA ALA A 43 17.90 11.39 8.17
C ALA A 43 16.79 10.70 9.01
N ARG A 44 15.72 10.24 8.34
CA ARG A 44 14.46 9.70 8.90
C ARG A 44 14.46 8.24 9.40
N SER A 45 13.43 7.89 10.20
CA SER A 45 13.05 6.52 10.61
C SER A 45 12.50 5.64 9.47
N LEU A 46 12.11 6.22 8.34
CA LEU A 46 11.76 5.53 7.08
C LEU A 46 12.85 4.54 6.66
N THR A 47 14.10 4.82 7.05
CA THR A 47 15.25 3.95 6.80
C THR A 47 15.06 2.52 7.30
N PHE A 48 14.34 2.27 8.40
CA PHE A 48 14.17 0.89 8.87
C PHE A 48 13.17 0.10 8.02
N PHE A 49 12.02 0.70 7.68
CA PHE A 49 11.03 0.08 6.79
C PHE A 49 11.61 -0.17 5.40
N GLU A 50 12.29 0.83 4.83
CA GLU A 50 12.97 0.69 3.54
C GLU A 50 14.03 -0.43 3.56
N LYS A 51 14.94 -0.40 4.54
CA LYS A 51 15.98 -1.43 4.70
C LYS A 51 15.34 -2.81 4.85
N PHE A 52 14.22 -2.90 5.56
CA PHE A 52 13.47 -4.14 5.72
C PHE A 52 12.93 -4.65 4.38
N VAL A 53 12.21 -3.81 3.64
CA VAL A 53 11.65 -4.16 2.31
C VAL A 53 12.77 -4.59 1.36
N ARG A 54 13.84 -3.79 1.28
CA ARG A 54 15.02 -4.09 0.46
C ARG A 54 15.64 -5.43 0.82
N ALA A 55 15.83 -5.71 2.12
CA ALA A 55 16.42 -6.98 2.57
C ALA A 55 15.55 -8.18 2.17
N ARG A 56 14.22 -8.06 2.19
CA ARG A 56 13.33 -9.18 1.81
C ARG A 56 13.33 -9.43 0.31
N LEU A 57 13.32 -8.37 -0.48
CA LEU A 57 13.36 -8.48 -1.95
C LEU A 57 14.73 -8.92 -2.46
N LEU A 58 15.83 -8.63 -1.74
CA LEU A 58 17.15 -9.21 -2.02
C LEU A 58 17.18 -10.73 -1.82
N LEU A 59 16.45 -11.25 -0.82
CA LEU A 59 16.36 -12.69 -0.57
C LEU A 59 15.43 -13.38 -1.57
N ASN A 60 14.29 -12.74 -1.88
CA ASN A 60 13.36 -13.24 -2.86
C ASN A 60 12.61 -12.08 -3.53
N PRO A 61 12.97 -11.72 -4.77
CA PRO A 61 12.35 -10.57 -5.45
C PRO A 61 10.88 -10.80 -5.81
N LYS A 62 10.41 -12.06 -5.77
CA LYS A 62 9.03 -12.43 -6.12
C LYS A 62 8.08 -12.45 -4.92
N VAL A 63 8.60 -12.41 -3.70
CA VAL A 63 7.79 -12.60 -2.49
C VAL A 63 8.10 -11.50 -1.48
N LEU A 64 7.10 -10.68 -1.18
CA LEU A 64 7.19 -9.65 -0.15
C LEU A 64 6.14 -9.90 0.92
N ARG A 65 6.60 -10.19 2.14
CA ARG A 65 5.73 -10.40 3.30
C ARG A 65 6.00 -9.34 4.34
N LEU A 66 4.99 -8.53 4.61
CA LEU A 66 5.00 -7.40 5.53
C LEU A 66 3.80 -7.55 6.47
N VAL A 67 3.83 -8.59 7.30
CA VAL A 67 2.69 -9.04 8.11
C VAL A 67 2.83 -8.52 9.53
N ASP A 68 1.78 -7.89 10.07
CA ASP A 68 1.73 -7.49 11.49
C ASP A 68 2.87 -6.53 11.86
N LEU A 69 3.04 -5.47 11.05
CA LEU A 69 4.11 -4.47 11.19
C LEU A 69 3.56 -3.06 11.47
N ASP A 70 2.28 -2.96 11.84
CA ASP A 70 1.57 -1.69 12.04
C ASP A 70 1.64 -0.75 10.83
N LEU A 71 1.71 -1.31 9.61
CA LEU A 71 1.78 -0.48 8.40
C LEU A 71 0.49 0.34 8.23
N THR A 72 0.64 1.62 7.94
CA THR A 72 -0.47 2.52 7.68
C THR A 72 -0.58 2.81 6.19
N TRP A 73 -1.48 3.72 5.82
CA TRP A 73 -1.57 4.24 4.45
C TRP A 73 -0.26 4.89 3.98
N PHE A 74 0.56 5.41 4.89
CA PHE A 74 1.83 6.05 4.57
C PHE A 74 2.86 5.05 4.03
N GLU A 75 3.05 3.92 4.71
CA GLU A 75 3.92 2.84 4.23
C GLU A 75 3.38 2.20 2.95
N ALA A 76 2.05 2.16 2.79
CA ALA A 76 1.41 1.70 1.55
C ALA A 76 1.77 2.62 0.36
N ALA A 77 1.71 3.94 0.56
CA ALA A 77 2.10 4.93 -0.43
C ALA A 77 3.59 4.86 -0.77
N TYR A 78 4.45 4.64 0.23
CA TYR A 78 5.86 4.37 -0.02
C TYR A 78 6.04 3.10 -0.86
N LEU A 79 5.39 2.00 -0.46
CA LEU A 79 5.53 0.71 -1.14
C LEU A 79 5.03 0.78 -2.58
N SER A 80 3.95 1.54 -2.85
CA SER A 80 3.39 1.74 -4.19
C SER A 80 4.42 2.33 -5.17
N GLN A 81 5.43 3.02 -4.66
CA GLN A 81 6.47 3.64 -5.46
C GLN A 81 7.80 2.87 -5.44
N TYR A 82 7.91 1.85 -4.60
CA TYR A 82 9.14 1.06 -4.46
C TYR A 82 9.46 0.30 -5.75
N PRO A 83 10.61 0.56 -6.41
CA PRO A 83 10.92 -0.04 -7.72
C PRO A 83 10.88 -1.57 -7.71
N GLY A 84 11.39 -2.20 -6.65
CA GLY A 84 11.42 -3.66 -6.53
C GLY A 84 10.05 -4.33 -6.51
N LEU A 85 8.96 -3.58 -6.31
CA LEU A 85 7.60 -4.11 -6.34
C LEU A 85 7.23 -4.65 -7.73
N GLU A 86 7.84 -4.14 -8.80
CA GLU A 86 7.59 -4.59 -10.17
C GLU A 86 7.88 -6.08 -10.39
N ASN A 87 8.72 -6.68 -9.54
CA ASN A 87 9.12 -8.09 -9.64
C ASN A 87 8.31 -9.01 -8.71
N VAL A 88 7.48 -8.44 -7.83
CA VAL A 88 6.74 -9.19 -6.82
C VAL A 88 5.56 -9.91 -7.48
N GLU A 89 5.42 -11.20 -7.14
CA GLU A 89 4.29 -12.05 -7.53
C GLU A 89 3.40 -12.40 -6.33
N ASP A 90 3.94 -12.43 -5.10
CA ASP A 90 3.23 -12.74 -3.86
C ASP A 90 3.45 -11.62 -2.83
N LEU A 91 2.41 -10.82 -2.61
CA LEU A 91 2.40 -9.69 -1.68
C LEU A 91 1.46 -9.99 -0.50
N ASP A 92 2.05 -10.19 0.68
CA ASP A 92 1.32 -10.41 1.93
C ASP A 92 1.42 -9.16 2.81
N LEU A 93 0.31 -8.44 2.92
CA LEU A 93 0.14 -7.21 3.70
C LEU A 93 -0.85 -7.40 4.85
N ARG A 94 -1.15 -8.63 5.24
CA ARG A 94 -2.19 -8.88 6.24
C ARG A 94 -1.83 -8.35 7.63
N LYS A 95 -2.88 -8.09 8.42
CA LYS A 95 -2.78 -7.57 9.79
C LYS A 95 -2.02 -6.25 9.87
N ASN A 96 -2.33 -5.32 8.97
CA ASN A 96 -1.85 -3.95 9.08
C ASN A 96 -3.06 -3.00 9.15
N GLN A 97 -2.81 -1.71 8.95
CA GLN A 97 -3.77 -0.63 9.17
C GLN A 97 -3.84 0.27 7.93
N LEU A 98 -3.74 -0.34 6.73
CA LEU A 98 -3.69 0.37 5.46
C LEU A 98 -4.93 1.25 5.23
N GLY A 99 -6.11 0.76 5.62
CA GLY A 99 -7.38 1.44 5.36
C GLY A 99 -7.71 1.56 3.87
N ASP A 100 -8.73 2.37 3.56
CA ASP A 100 -9.11 2.63 2.18
C ASP A 100 -8.04 3.45 1.45
N GLU A 101 -7.41 4.41 2.15
CA GLU A 101 -6.34 5.27 1.65
C GLU A 101 -5.10 4.47 1.25
N GLY A 102 -4.66 3.51 2.07
CA GLY A 102 -3.50 2.69 1.75
C GLY A 102 -3.76 1.75 0.59
N LEU A 103 -5.00 1.23 0.47
CA LEU A 103 -5.39 0.44 -0.69
C LEU A 103 -5.39 1.29 -1.97
N ASP A 104 -5.94 2.50 -1.92
CA ASP A 104 -5.94 3.44 -3.04
C ASP A 104 -4.52 3.84 -3.48
N ALA A 105 -3.65 4.13 -2.52
CA ALA A 105 -2.25 4.43 -2.77
C ALA A 105 -1.52 3.24 -3.44
N LEU A 106 -1.74 2.01 -2.97
CA LEU A 106 -1.18 0.81 -3.59
C LEU A 106 -1.69 0.63 -5.03
N LEU A 107 -3.01 0.75 -5.24
CA LEU A 107 -3.64 0.57 -6.56
C LEU A 107 -3.36 1.70 -7.55
N SER A 108 -2.78 2.81 -7.09
CA SER A 108 -2.24 3.87 -7.94
C SER A 108 -0.86 3.52 -8.53
N SER A 109 -0.25 2.41 -8.11
CA SER A 109 1.05 1.96 -8.60
C SER A 109 0.94 1.26 -9.95
N ASP A 110 1.79 1.66 -10.89
CA ASP A 110 2.03 0.93 -12.14
C ASP A 110 2.92 -0.32 -11.96
N LYS A 111 3.39 -0.59 -10.73
CA LYS A 111 4.33 -1.68 -10.43
C LYS A 111 3.63 -2.97 -9.97
N LEU A 112 2.29 -3.01 -9.92
CA LEU A 112 1.53 -4.18 -9.47
C LEU A 112 1.25 -5.23 -10.56
N GLY A 113 1.66 -4.97 -11.81
CA GLY A 113 1.31 -5.81 -12.97
C GLY A 113 1.79 -7.27 -12.92
N ASN A 114 2.71 -7.61 -12.00
CA ASN A 114 3.18 -8.97 -11.79
C ASN A 114 2.57 -9.69 -10.59
N ILE A 115 1.74 -9.01 -9.79
CA ILE A 115 1.11 -9.61 -8.61
C ILE A 115 0.14 -10.73 -9.04
N ARG A 116 0.35 -11.91 -8.46
CA ARG A 116 -0.49 -13.11 -8.62
C ARG A 116 -1.23 -13.44 -7.34
N LYS A 117 -0.64 -13.16 -6.19
CA LYS A 117 -1.25 -13.35 -4.87
C LYS A 117 -1.19 -12.06 -4.08
N LEU A 118 -2.34 -11.62 -3.60
CA LEU A 118 -2.48 -10.44 -2.75
C LEU A 118 -3.27 -10.80 -1.50
N ASP A 119 -2.63 -10.72 -0.34
CA ASP A 119 -3.26 -10.91 0.97
C ASP A 119 -3.38 -9.57 1.70
N LEU A 120 -4.62 -9.09 1.79
CA LEU A 120 -5.00 -7.84 2.43
C LEU A 120 -5.86 -8.08 3.67
N ARG A 121 -5.83 -9.28 4.26
CA ARG A 121 -6.65 -9.59 5.43
C ARG A 121 -6.38 -8.65 6.60
N ASN A 122 -7.43 -8.28 7.32
CA ASN A 122 -7.30 -7.44 8.52
C ASN A 122 -6.50 -6.15 8.25
N ASN A 123 -7.01 -5.31 7.33
CA ASN A 123 -6.43 -4.02 6.96
C ASN A 123 -7.40 -2.85 7.12
N GLN A 124 -8.55 -3.08 7.76
CA GLN A 124 -9.60 -2.08 7.97
C GLN A 124 -10.18 -1.49 6.67
N ILE A 125 -10.04 -2.17 5.54
CA ILE A 125 -10.60 -1.77 4.24
C ILE A 125 -12.13 -1.80 4.34
N THR A 126 -12.78 -0.79 3.78
CA THR A 126 -14.23 -0.63 3.81
C THR A 126 -14.83 -0.74 2.41
N ARG A 127 -16.15 -0.53 2.35
CA ARG A 127 -16.93 -0.40 1.10
C ARG A 127 -16.35 0.62 0.13
N ARG A 128 -15.74 1.69 0.62
CA ARG A 128 -15.15 2.74 -0.20
C ARG A 128 -13.90 2.23 -0.92
N GLY A 129 -12.97 1.61 -0.20
CA GLY A 129 -11.77 1.00 -0.80
C GLY A 129 -12.11 -0.09 -1.82
N MET A 130 -13.21 -0.83 -1.60
CA MET A 130 -13.67 -1.80 -2.59
C MET A 130 -14.12 -1.18 -3.92
N GLY A 131 -14.64 0.05 -3.90
CA GLY A 131 -14.94 0.79 -5.12
C GLY A 131 -13.69 1.04 -5.97
N VAL A 132 -12.58 1.36 -5.31
CA VAL A 132 -11.27 1.56 -5.97
C VAL A 132 -10.76 0.24 -6.54
N LEU A 133 -10.79 -0.84 -5.75
CA LEU A 133 -10.33 -2.15 -6.20
C LEU A 133 -11.12 -2.66 -7.42
N ALA A 134 -12.44 -2.45 -7.44
CA ALA A 134 -13.28 -2.87 -8.55
C ALA A 134 -12.92 -2.17 -9.88
N GLY A 135 -12.51 -0.91 -9.83
CA GLY A 135 -12.10 -0.14 -11.00
C GLY A 135 -10.62 -0.26 -11.39
N SER A 136 -9.82 -1.02 -10.64
CA SER A 136 -8.38 -1.08 -10.88
C SER A 136 -8.02 -2.02 -12.02
N GLU A 137 -7.25 -1.52 -12.97
CA GLU A 137 -6.66 -2.31 -14.07
C GLU A 137 -5.22 -2.75 -13.76
N LYS A 138 -4.68 -2.41 -12.58
CA LYS A 138 -3.25 -2.65 -12.24
C LYS A 138 -2.93 -4.10 -11.88
N LEU A 139 -3.94 -4.92 -11.64
CA LEU A 139 -3.84 -6.29 -11.13
C LEU A 139 -4.14 -7.34 -12.21
N GLU A 140 -3.65 -7.13 -13.43
CA GLU A 140 -3.95 -7.97 -14.61
C GLU A 140 -3.60 -9.46 -14.44
N LYS A 141 -2.59 -9.76 -13.63
CA LYS A 141 -2.11 -11.13 -13.39
C LYS A 141 -2.61 -11.74 -12.09
N LEU A 142 -3.50 -11.05 -11.36
CA LEU A 142 -3.96 -11.50 -10.05
C LEU A 142 -4.75 -12.80 -10.16
N GLU A 143 -4.30 -13.82 -9.43
CA GLU A 143 -4.90 -15.15 -9.38
C GLU A 143 -5.61 -15.41 -8.06
N SER A 144 -5.09 -14.86 -6.96
CA SER A 144 -5.64 -15.01 -5.62
C SER A 144 -5.68 -13.70 -4.86
N LEU A 145 -6.85 -13.37 -4.33
CA LEU A 145 -7.10 -12.20 -3.48
C LEU A 145 -7.76 -12.62 -2.16
N ASP A 146 -7.14 -12.27 -1.04
CA ASP A 146 -7.71 -12.50 0.30
C ASP A 146 -7.97 -11.16 1.01
N LEU A 147 -9.24 -10.87 1.26
CA LEU A 147 -9.74 -9.65 1.88
C LEU A 147 -10.52 -9.94 3.18
N ARG A 148 -10.44 -11.16 3.70
CA ARG A 148 -11.15 -11.54 4.94
C ARG A 148 -10.77 -10.64 6.11
N SER A 149 -11.66 -10.56 7.10
CA SER A 149 -11.44 -9.72 8.28
C SER A 149 -11.27 -8.22 7.97
N ASN A 150 -11.80 -7.74 6.84
CA ASN A 150 -11.99 -6.32 6.55
C ASN A 150 -13.44 -5.89 6.81
N ARG A 151 -13.73 -4.59 6.72
CA ARG A 151 -15.04 -3.98 7.03
C ARG A 151 -15.90 -3.79 5.77
N LEU A 152 -15.98 -4.85 4.96
CA LEU A 152 -16.68 -4.80 3.66
C LEU A 152 -18.20 -4.82 3.83
N GLY A 153 -18.68 -5.60 4.80
CA GLY A 153 -20.10 -5.85 5.05
C GLY A 153 -20.77 -6.72 3.97
N LYS A 154 -21.81 -7.45 4.39
CA LYS A 154 -22.42 -8.58 3.66
C LYS A 154 -22.78 -8.30 2.19
N ALA A 155 -23.29 -7.11 1.87
CA ALA A 155 -23.75 -6.76 0.52
C ALA A 155 -22.63 -6.54 -0.52
N TRP A 156 -21.35 -6.51 -0.14
CA TRP A 156 -20.26 -6.39 -1.12
C TRP A 156 -19.80 -7.71 -1.71
N GLU A 157 -20.15 -8.86 -1.11
CA GLU A 157 -19.67 -10.15 -1.58
C GLU A 157 -20.12 -10.47 -3.01
N ASP A 158 -21.41 -10.25 -3.29
CA ASP A 158 -21.98 -10.48 -4.62
C ASP A 158 -21.52 -9.40 -5.61
N LYS A 159 -21.45 -8.14 -5.16
CA LYS A 159 -21.06 -7.00 -5.99
C LYS A 159 -19.62 -7.12 -6.47
N LEU A 160 -18.71 -7.62 -5.62
CA LEU A 160 -17.30 -7.85 -5.96
C LEU A 160 -17.13 -8.82 -7.12
N LYS A 161 -17.86 -9.95 -7.11
CA LYS A 161 -17.78 -10.95 -8.19
C LYS A 161 -18.19 -10.39 -9.54
N SER A 162 -19.10 -9.42 -9.57
CA SER A 162 -19.55 -8.76 -10.81
C SER A 162 -18.77 -7.50 -11.18
N ALA A 163 -18.17 -6.82 -10.20
CA ALA A 163 -17.56 -5.49 -10.39
C ALA A 163 -16.04 -5.54 -10.59
N VAL A 164 -15.39 -6.62 -10.19
CA VAL A 164 -13.94 -6.77 -10.32
C VAL A 164 -13.57 -7.34 -11.68
N ASN A 165 -12.80 -6.58 -12.44
CA ASN A 165 -12.24 -7.01 -13.73
C ASN A 165 -10.82 -7.57 -13.57
N PHE A 166 -10.68 -8.72 -12.89
CA PHE A 166 -9.41 -9.44 -12.81
C PHE A 166 -9.47 -10.70 -13.68
N PRO A 167 -8.92 -10.68 -14.91
CA PRO A 167 -9.17 -11.72 -15.90
C PRO A 167 -8.59 -13.09 -15.52
N LYS A 168 -7.64 -13.14 -14.59
CA LYS A 168 -6.98 -14.37 -14.13
C LYS A 168 -7.40 -14.82 -12.73
N LEU A 169 -8.33 -14.10 -12.09
CA LEU A 169 -8.70 -14.38 -10.71
C LEU A 169 -9.42 -15.72 -10.61
N SER A 170 -8.86 -16.64 -9.82
CA SER A 170 -9.42 -17.98 -9.58
C SER A 170 -9.78 -18.21 -8.12
N SER A 171 -9.24 -17.40 -7.20
CA SER A 171 -9.50 -17.49 -5.76
C SER A 171 -9.78 -16.11 -5.16
N LEU A 172 -10.99 -15.92 -4.64
CA LEU A 172 -11.40 -14.72 -3.92
C LEU A 172 -11.94 -15.10 -2.53
N LYS A 173 -11.41 -14.50 -1.47
CA LYS A 173 -11.84 -14.73 -0.08
C LYS A 173 -12.21 -13.41 0.60
N ILE A 174 -13.40 -13.32 1.18
CA ILE A 174 -14.00 -12.04 1.61
C ILE A 174 -14.77 -12.08 2.95
N ALA A 175 -14.93 -13.25 3.58
CA ALA A 175 -15.56 -13.44 4.90
C ALA A 175 -14.54 -13.56 6.04
#